data_AF-A0AAP0NMM4-F1
#
_entry.id   AF-A0AAP0NMM4-F1
#
_cell.length_a   1.000
_cell.length_b   1.000
_cell.length_c   1.000
_cell.angle_alpha   90.00
_cell.angle_beta   90.00
_cell.angle_gamma   90.00
#
_symmetry.space_group_name_H-M   'P 1'
#
loop_
_entity.id
_entity.type
_entity.pdbx_description
1 polymer ?
#
loop_
_entity_poly.entity_id
_entity_poly.type
_entity_poly.pdbx_seq_one_letter_code
_entity_poly.pdbx_strand_id
1 'polypeptide(L)'
;MSKFDPYDHLNIAPNPDGSITRLLKIPKMPTNCDDESAESEDVICKDVVLSAEKKTKVRIFRPSKTPSKESTAGAIAKLPILFYYHGGFFIMYDVADEIQHMHCVQFTTELPAIVISLDYRLAPENRLPASYDDAVDALLWLKQQALDPKGEPWLREYADFSKCYLLRRV
;
A
#
# COMPACT_ATOMS: atom_id res chain seq x y z
N MET A 1 31.19 23.57 -10.41
CA MET A 1 29.84 23.36 -9.85
C MET A 1 29.18 22.24 -10.63
N SER A 2 28.48 21.32 -9.97
CA SER A 2 27.80 20.19 -10.62
C SER A 2 26.75 20.69 -11.62
N LYS A 3 26.63 20.04 -12.79
CA LYS A 3 25.56 20.29 -13.79
C LYS A 3 24.25 19.57 -13.46
N PHE A 4 24.11 19.09 -12.23
CA PHE A 4 22.94 18.34 -11.80
C PHE A 4 21.74 19.28 -11.64
N ASP A 5 20.73 19.09 -12.49
CA ASP A 5 19.41 19.69 -12.31
C ASP A 5 18.48 18.64 -11.66
N PRO A 6 18.01 18.86 -10.41
CA PRO A 6 17.12 17.92 -9.75
C PRO A 6 15.76 17.81 -10.43
N TYR A 7 15.28 18.85 -11.11
CA TYR A 7 13.96 18.83 -11.79
C TYR A 7 13.99 17.92 -13.01
N ASP A 8 15.03 18.05 -13.84
CA ASP A 8 15.26 17.18 -14.98
C ASP A 8 15.52 15.74 -14.52
N HIS A 9 16.36 15.56 -13.48
CA HIS A 9 16.69 14.22 -12.97
C HIS A 9 15.48 13.45 -12.46
N LEU A 10 14.56 14.16 -11.79
CA LEU A 10 13.33 13.59 -11.23
C LEU A 10 12.16 13.64 -12.22
N ASN A 11 12.32 14.24 -13.39
CA ASN A 11 11.27 14.46 -14.38
C ASN A 11 10.03 15.15 -13.76
N ILE A 12 10.28 16.28 -13.11
CA ILE A 12 9.27 17.16 -12.51
C ILE A 12 9.48 18.60 -12.97
N ALA A 13 8.41 19.40 -13.05
CA ALA A 13 8.50 20.81 -13.37
C ALA A 13 7.92 21.67 -12.23
N PRO A 14 8.61 22.72 -11.75
CA PRO A 14 8.06 23.62 -10.77
C PRO A 14 7.00 24.52 -11.41
N ASN A 15 5.88 24.73 -10.71
CA ASN A 15 4.83 25.64 -11.14
C ASN A 15 4.95 27.01 -10.43
N PRO A 16 4.46 28.12 -11.01
CA PRO A 16 4.55 29.44 -10.40
C PRO A 16 3.85 29.58 -9.03
N ASP A 17 2.88 28.71 -8.73
CA ASP A 17 2.14 28.68 -7.47
C ASP A 17 2.86 27.90 -6.35
N GLY A 18 4.05 27.37 -6.62
CA GLY A 18 4.84 26.57 -5.68
C GLY A 18 4.47 25.09 -5.65
N SER A 19 3.53 24.63 -6.48
CA SER A 19 3.28 23.21 -6.74
C SER A 19 4.30 22.63 -7.75
N ILE A 20 4.24 21.32 -7.99
CA ILE A 20 5.02 20.67 -9.03
C ILE A 20 4.13 19.89 -9.99
N THR A 21 4.49 19.89 -11.27
CA THR A 21 3.95 18.98 -12.27
C THR A 21 4.83 17.73 -12.33
N ARG A 22 4.24 16.57 -12.06
CA ARG A 22 4.91 15.26 -12.15
C ARG A 22 4.85 14.76 -13.59
N LEU A 23 5.97 14.80 -14.32
CA LEU A 23 6.02 14.47 -15.76
C LEU A 23 6.24 12.97 -15.99
N LEU A 24 6.79 12.26 -15.01
CA LEU A 24 6.93 10.81 -15.07
C LEU A 24 5.55 10.14 -15.20
N LYS A 25 5.33 9.42 -16.29
CA LYS A 25 4.12 8.63 -16.55
C LYS A 25 4.42 7.18 -16.24
N ILE A 26 3.92 6.71 -15.12
CA ILE A 26 4.04 5.32 -14.69
C ILE A 26 2.70 4.64 -14.98
N PRO A 27 2.70 3.44 -15.58
CA PRO A 27 1.49 2.66 -15.72
C PRO A 27 0.81 2.44 -14.36
N LYS A 28 -0.52 2.49 -14.34
CA LYS A 28 -1.32 2.19 -13.15
C LYS A 28 -1.86 0.77 -13.24
N MET A 29 -1.68 0.01 -12.18
CA MET A 29 -2.21 -1.34 -12.05
C MET A 29 -3.60 -1.28 -11.41
N PRO A 30 -4.63 -1.91 -12.01
CA PRO A 30 -5.95 -2.01 -11.40
C PRO A 30 -5.91 -2.92 -10.16
N THR A 31 -7.00 -2.92 -9.40
CA THR A 31 -7.29 -3.98 -8.43
C THR A 31 -7.89 -5.18 -9.15
N ASN A 32 -7.65 -6.38 -8.64
CA ASN A 32 -8.05 -7.64 -9.28
C ASN A 32 -8.95 -8.50 -8.37
N CYS A 33 -9.51 -7.95 -7.27
CA CYS A 33 -10.33 -8.73 -6.34
C CYS A 33 -11.74 -9.06 -6.85
N ASP A 34 -12.24 -8.30 -7.82
CA ASP A 34 -13.59 -8.41 -8.37
C ASP A 34 -13.60 -9.03 -9.78
N ASP A 35 -12.42 -9.37 -10.31
CA ASP A 35 -12.28 -9.96 -11.64
C ASP A 35 -12.56 -11.47 -11.60
N GLU A 36 -13.33 -11.97 -12.58
CA GLU A 36 -13.57 -13.42 -12.72
C GLU A 36 -12.26 -14.22 -12.93
N SER A 37 -11.18 -13.55 -13.38
CA SER A 37 -9.84 -14.12 -13.53
C SER A 37 -9.00 -14.10 -12.25
N ALA A 38 -9.46 -13.46 -11.17
CA ALA A 38 -8.75 -13.36 -9.89
C ALA A 38 -8.37 -14.73 -9.31
N GLU A 39 -9.14 -15.78 -9.65
CA GLU A 39 -8.88 -17.16 -9.24
C GLU A 39 -7.63 -17.77 -9.87
N SER A 40 -7.12 -17.18 -10.96
CA SER A 40 -5.92 -17.64 -11.67
C SER A 40 -4.63 -16.93 -11.23
N GLU A 41 -4.73 -15.79 -10.54
CA GLU A 41 -3.58 -15.04 -10.05
C GLU A 41 -3.13 -15.54 -8.68
N ASP A 42 -1.82 -15.48 -8.41
CA ASP A 42 -1.27 -15.91 -7.11
C ASP A 42 -1.49 -14.87 -6.00
N VAL A 43 -1.69 -13.60 -6.36
CA VAL A 43 -1.91 -12.48 -5.45
C VAL A 43 -3.13 -11.69 -5.88
N ILE A 44 -4.04 -11.42 -4.94
CA ILE A 44 -5.14 -10.50 -5.14
C ILE A 44 -5.00 -9.24 -4.30
N CYS A 45 -5.55 -8.14 -4.78
CA CYS A 45 -5.51 -6.85 -4.13
C CYS A 45 -6.80 -6.05 -4.28
N LYS A 46 -7.03 -5.16 -3.31
CA LYS A 46 -8.16 -4.22 -3.30
C LYS A 46 -7.82 -2.92 -2.60
N ASP A 47 -8.53 -1.86 -2.94
CA ASP A 47 -8.39 -0.54 -2.31
C ASP A 47 -9.43 -0.37 -1.20
N VAL A 48 -9.00 0.21 -0.07
CA VAL A 48 -9.86 0.65 1.02
C VAL A 48 -9.60 2.13 1.28
N VAL A 49 -10.64 2.94 1.16
CA VAL A 49 -10.56 4.38 1.42
C VAL A 49 -10.42 4.62 2.92
N LEU A 50 -9.40 5.37 3.32
CA LEU A 50 -9.19 5.78 4.71
C LEU A 50 -9.86 7.11 5.02
N SER A 51 -9.67 8.10 4.12
CA SER A 51 -10.30 9.42 4.24
C SER A 51 -10.60 9.98 2.86
N ALA A 52 -11.88 10.25 2.60
CA ALA A 52 -12.31 10.92 1.38
C ALA A 52 -11.82 12.39 1.33
N GLU A 53 -11.75 13.06 2.48
CA GLU A 53 -11.29 14.44 2.61
C GLU A 53 -9.79 14.56 2.27
N LYS A 54 -8.96 13.70 2.87
CA LYS A 54 -7.52 13.68 2.64
C LYS A 54 -7.14 12.95 1.35
N LYS A 55 -8.10 12.27 0.71
CA LYS A 55 -7.92 11.38 -0.44
C LYS A 55 -6.88 10.27 -0.17
N THR A 56 -6.83 9.77 1.06
CA THR A 56 -5.93 8.68 1.45
C THR A 56 -6.66 7.35 1.38
N LYS A 57 -5.91 6.32 1.01
CA LYS A 57 -6.40 4.93 0.92
C LYS A 57 -5.26 3.96 1.23
N VAL A 58 -5.61 2.70 1.44
CA VAL A 58 -4.65 1.60 1.42
C VAL A 58 -5.01 0.63 0.32
N ARG A 59 -3.99 0.06 -0.33
CA ARG A 59 -4.17 -1.15 -1.14
C ARG A 59 -3.73 -2.35 -0.32
N ILE A 60 -4.65 -3.28 -0.10
CA ILE A 60 -4.40 -4.52 0.63
C ILE A 60 -4.10 -5.61 -0.40
N PHE A 61 -3.02 -6.35 -0.20
CA PHE A 61 -2.62 -7.51 -1.00
C PHE A 61 -2.63 -8.76 -0.12
N ARG A 62 -3.07 -9.88 -0.67
CA ARG A 62 -2.95 -11.19 -0.01
C ARG A 62 -2.70 -12.29 -1.04
N PRO A 63 -2.11 -13.42 -0.63
CA PRO A 63 -2.08 -14.61 -1.48
C PRO A 63 -3.53 -15.05 -1.80
N SER A 64 -3.79 -15.39 -3.05
CA SER A 64 -5.10 -15.89 -3.49
C SER A 64 -5.42 -17.22 -2.83
N LYS A 65 -4.42 -18.12 -2.81
CA LYS A 65 -4.44 -19.41 -2.13
C LYS A 65 -3.83 -19.23 -0.74
N THR A 66 -4.63 -19.43 0.30
CA THR A 66 -4.14 -19.38 1.67
C THR A 66 -3.68 -20.76 2.13
N PRO A 67 -2.53 -20.87 2.81
CA PRO A 67 -2.08 -22.16 3.33
C PRO A 67 -3.07 -22.68 4.37
N SER A 68 -3.63 -23.87 4.10
CA SER A 68 -4.38 -24.63 5.10
C SER A 68 -3.41 -25.14 6.16
N LYS A 69 -3.80 -25.09 7.44
CA LYS A 69 -2.97 -25.70 8.50
C LYS A 69 -2.90 -27.22 8.27
N GLU A 70 -1.70 -27.78 8.20
CA GLU A 70 -1.44 -29.23 8.12
C GLU A 70 -1.80 -30.02 9.40
N SER A 71 -2.47 -29.40 10.38
CA SER A 71 -2.98 -30.14 11.53
C SER A 71 -4.33 -29.59 11.99
N THR A 72 -5.31 -30.49 12.00
CA THR A 72 -6.65 -30.40 12.59
C THR A 72 -7.62 -29.36 11.99
N ALA A 73 -8.60 -29.91 11.25
CA ALA A 73 -9.93 -29.36 10.96
C ALA A 73 -10.02 -27.88 10.54
N GLY A 74 -9.91 -27.61 9.24
CA GLY A 74 -10.59 -26.48 8.57
C GLY A 74 -10.15 -25.05 8.93
N ALA A 75 -9.18 -24.85 9.82
CA ALA A 75 -8.72 -23.52 10.20
C ALA A 75 -7.62 -23.00 9.26
N ILE A 76 -7.90 -21.86 8.60
CA ILE A 76 -6.93 -21.16 7.75
C ILE A 76 -5.78 -20.62 8.61
N ALA A 77 -4.54 -20.79 8.16
CA ALA A 77 -3.39 -20.20 8.84
C ALA A 77 -3.43 -18.67 8.67
N LYS A 78 -3.45 -17.94 9.79
CA LYS A 78 -3.37 -16.48 9.78
C LYS A 78 -1.96 -16.03 9.34
N LEU A 79 -1.91 -14.99 8.51
CA LEU A 79 -0.72 -14.44 7.89
C LEU A 79 -0.23 -13.19 8.65
N PRO A 80 1.08 -12.97 8.82
CA PRO A 80 1.61 -11.70 9.31
C PRO A 80 1.19 -10.54 8.41
N ILE A 81 1.17 -9.33 8.98
CA ILE A 81 0.88 -8.09 8.27
C ILE A 81 2.18 -7.34 8.02
N LEU A 82 2.40 -6.97 6.76
CA LEU A 82 3.45 -6.05 6.34
C LEU A 82 2.82 -4.71 5.96
N PHE A 83 2.95 -3.71 6.81
CA PHE A 83 2.51 -2.35 6.53
C PHE A 83 3.59 -1.64 5.70
N TYR A 84 3.31 -1.45 4.41
CA TYR A 84 4.25 -0.88 3.45
C TYR A 84 3.98 0.61 3.23
N TYR A 85 5.03 1.40 3.40
CA TYR A 85 5.04 2.84 3.17
C TYR A 85 5.97 3.14 1.99
N HIS A 86 5.39 3.51 0.84
CA HIS A 86 6.16 3.63 -0.39
C HIS A 86 7.19 4.77 -0.34
N GLY A 87 8.25 4.63 -1.14
CA GLY A 87 9.26 5.65 -1.36
C GLY A 87 8.79 6.77 -2.29
N GLY A 88 9.72 7.39 -3.01
CA GLY A 88 9.41 8.51 -3.93
C GLY A 88 9.61 9.89 -3.30
N PHE A 89 10.51 9.99 -2.31
CA PHE A 89 10.95 11.26 -1.72
C PHE A 89 9.81 12.14 -1.19
N PHE A 90 8.69 11.54 -0.77
CA PHE A 90 7.44 12.21 -0.36
C PHE A 90 6.74 13.02 -1.46
N ILE A 91 7.27 13.03 -2.68
CA ILE A 91 6.76 13.85 -3.78
C ILE A 91 6.27 13.00 -4.95
N MET A 92 6.46 11.67 -4.93
CA MET A 92 6.13 10.77 -6.03
C MET A 92 5.47 9.49 -5.56
N TYR A 93 4.84 8.87 -6.55
CA TYR A 93 4.16 7.60 -6.51
C TYR A 93 2.83 7.60 -5.77
N ASP A 94 1.97 6.65 -6.14
CA ASP A 94 0.87 6.15 -5.33
C ASP A 94 0.84 4.61 -5.35
N VAL A 95 -0.12 4.03 -4.64
CA VAL A 95 -0.25 2.57 -4.48
C VAL A 95 -0.58 1.82 -5.77
N ALA A 96 -1.07 2.51 -6.80
CA ALA A 96 -1.42 1.92 -8.08
C ALA A 96 -0.29 2.03 -9.11
N ASP A 97 0.75 2.83 -8.88
CA ASP A 97 1.92 2.84 -9.77
C ASP A 97 2.54 1.44 -9.87
N GLU A 98 2.76 0.98 -11.10
CA GLU A 98 3.27 -0.37 -11.41
C GLU A 98 4.49 -0.75 -10.55
N ILE A 99 5.44 0.17 -10.38
CA ILE A 99 6.62 -0.08 -9.55
C ILE A 99 6.27 -0.36 -8.08
N GLN A 100 5.31 0.37 -7.49
CA GLN A 100 4.90 0.16 -6.10
C GLN A 100 4.01 -1.07 -5.97
N HIS A 101 3.11 -1.28 -6.92
CA HIS A 101 2.25 -2.45 -6.99
C HIS A 101 3.07 -3.74 -7.08
N MET A 102 4.03 -3.81 -8.01
CA MET A 102 4.86 -5.00 -8.22
C MET A 102 5.75 -5.32 -7.01
N HIS A 103 6.22 -4.31 -6.27
CA HIS A 103 6.89 -4.57 -4.99
C HIS A 103 5.95 -5.25 -3.98
N CYS A 104 4.70 -4.80 -3.89
CA CYS A 104 3.74 -5.41 -2.97
C CYS A 104 3.35 -6.83 -3.39
N VAL A 105 3.20 -7.08 -4.70
CA VAL A 105 3.02 -8.44 -5.25
C VAL A 105 4.21 -9.31 -4.88
N GLN A 106 5.45 -8.84 -5.13
CA GLN A 106 6.66 -9.57 -4.79
C GLN A 106 6.73 -9.90 -3.29
N PHE A 107 6.48 -8.92 -2.41
CA PHE A 107 6.45 -9.16 -0.97
C PHE A 107 5.39 -10.18 -0.57
N THR A 108 4.21 -10.15 -1.18
CA THR A 108 3.11 -11.08 -0.89
C THR A 108 3.41 -12.51 -1.37
N THR A 109 4.19 -12.64 -2.45
CA THR A 109 4.60 -13.94 -3.00
C THR A 109 5.78 -14.54 -2.23
N GLU A 110 6.78 -13.74 -1.89
CA GLU A 110 8.01 -14.21 -1.21
C GLU A 110 7.82 -14.35 0.30
N LEU A 111 6.97 -13.52 0.90
CA LEU A 111 6.58 -13.59 2.30
C LEU A 111 5.10 -13.98 2.31
N PRO A 112 4.70 -15.11 2.90
CA PRO A 112 3.29 -15.46 3.05
C PRO A 112 2.65 -14.49 4.05
N ALA A 113 2.31 -13.29 3.60
CA ALA A 113 1.94 -12.13 4.39
C ALA A 113 0.84 -11.34 3.70
N ILE A 114 0.04 -10.61 4.48
CA ILE A 114 -0.83 -9.57 3.96
C ILE A 114 -0.03 -8.27 3.88
N VAL A 115 0.04 -7.67 2.70
CA VAL A 115 0.72 -6.39 2.52
C VAL A 115 -0.32 -5.27 2.48
N ILE A 116 -0.15 -4.24 3.29
CA ILE A 116 -1.00 -3.04 3.32
C ILE A 116 -0.16 -1.88 2.84
N SER A 117 -0.36 -1.44 1.59
CA SER A 117 0.36 -0.32 0.98
C SER A 117 -0.41 0.97 1.19
N LEU A 118 0.19 1.97 1.84
CA LEU A 118 -0.46 3.25 2.12
C LEU A 118 -0.27 4.26 0.98
N ASP A 119 -1.39 4.82 0.51
CA ASP A 119 -1.46 5.98 -0.38
C ASP A 119 -1.58 7.26 0.46
N TYR A 120 -0.45 7.94 0.67
CA TYR A 120 -0.34 9.12 1.53
C TYR A 120 -0.26 10.41 0.71
N ARG A 121 -0.58 11.54 1.34
CA ARG A 121 -0.53 12.84 0.67
C ARG A 121 0.90 13.26 0.36
N LEU A 122 1.13 13.69 -0.88
CA LEU A 122 2.43 14.10 -1.38
C LEU A 122 2.71 15.60 -1.19
N ALA A 123 3.99 15.92 -1.03
CA ALA A 123 4.52 17.26 -1.12
C ALA A 123 4.74 17.66 -2.61
N PRO A 124 4.79 18.97 -2.93
CA PRO A 124 4.68 20.13 -2.02
C PRO A 124 3.24 20.51 -1.64
N GLU A 125 2.22 19.89 -2.24
CA GLU A 125 0.81 20.23 -1.99
C GLU A 125 0.42 19.96 -0.53
N ASN A 126 0.98 18.91 0.06
CA ASN A 126 0.84 18.55 1.46
C ASN A 126 2.24 18.33 2.06
N ARG A 127 2.89 19.42 2.47
CA ARG A 127 4.21 19.36 3.10
C ARG A 127 4.16 18.56 4.41
N LEU A 128 5.32 18.05 4.83
CA LEU A 128 5.46 17.44 6.14
C LEU A 128 4.96 18.40 7.24
N PRO A 129 4.21 17.91 8.24
CA PRO A 129 4.10 16.49 8.63
C PRO A 129 2.97 15.66 7.99
N ALA A 130 2.24 16.17 6.98
CA ALA A 130 1.02 15.53 6.47
C ALA A 130 1.15 14.02 6.16
N SER A 131 2.25 13.64 5.49
CA SER A 131 2.60 12.25 5.16
C SER A 131 2.71 11.33 6.40
N TYR A 132 3.20 11.87 7.52
CA TYR A 132 3.33 11.16 8.79
C TYR A 132 1.98 11.05 9.50
N ASP A 133 1.18 12.11 9.47
CA ASP A 133 -0.18 12.08 10.02
C ASP A 133 -1.02 11.02 9.30
N ASP A 134 -0.90 10.91 7.97
CA ASP A 134 -1.59 9.88 7.18
C ASP A 134 -1.11 8.46 7.54
N ALA A 135 0.17 8.28 7.84
CA ALA A 135 0.72 7.01 8.30
C ALA A 135 0.16 6.63 9.68
N VAL A 136 0.06 7.59 10.60
CA VAL A 136 -0.54 7.39 11.92
C VAL A 136 -2.02 7.05 11.78
N ASP A 137 -2.77 7.78 10.95
CA ASP A 137 -4.18 7.51 10.69
C ASP A 137 -4.39 6.08 10.15
N ALA A 138 -3.55 5.64 9.21
CA ALA A 138 -3.63 4.31 8.64
C ALA A 138 -3.27 3.19 9.64
N LEU A 139 -2.30 3.42 10.52
CA LEU A 139 -1.96 2.48 11.61
C LEU A 139 -3.07 2.41 12.67
N LEU A 140 -3.71 3.55 12.99
CA LEU A 140 -4.86 3.60 13.88
C LEU A 140 -6.07 2.88 13.26
N TRP A 141 -6.30 3.08 11.96
CA TRP A 141 -7.30 2.32 11.21
C TRP A 141 -7.02 0.81 11.28
N LEU A 142 -5.77 0.38 11.07
CA LEU A 142 -5.39 -1.03 11.15
C LEU A 142 -5.65 -1.60 12.55
N LYS A 143 -5.31 -0.85 13.59
CA LYS A 143 -5.63 -1.21 14.99
C LYS A 143 -7.13 -1.36 15.20
N GLN A 144 -7.96 -0.48 14.62
CA GLN A 144 -9.41 -0.61 14.71
C GLN A 144 -9.90 -1.90 14.04
N GLN A 145 -9.33 -2.28 12.88
CA GLN A 145 -9.68 -3.54 12.21
C GLN A 145 -9.36 -4.77 13.08
N ALA A 146 -8.33 -4.69 13.92
CA ALA A 146 -7.97 -5.76 14.87
C ALA A 146 -8.97 -5.90 16.02
N LEU A 147 -9.60 -4.80 16.42
CA LEU A 147 -10.49 -4.73 17.58
C LEU A 147 -11.96 -4.91 17.22
N ASP A 148 -12.34 -4.62 15.97
CA ASP A 148 -13.71 -4.72 15.48
C ASP A 148 -14.03 -6.15 14.97
N PRO A 149 -14.98 -6.87 15.57
CA PRO A 149 -15.45 -8.17 15.05
C PRO A 149 -16.03 -8.10 13.62
N LYS A 150 -16.40 -6.90 13.14
CA LYS A 150 -16.88 -6.62 11.78
C LYS A 150 -15.85 -5.86 10.94
N GLY A 151 -14.59 -5.84 11.37
CA GLY A 151 -13.49 -5.23 10.63
C GLY A 151 -13.35 -5.79 9.21
N GLU A 152 -12.50 -5.13 8.42
CA GLU A 152 -12.24 -5.43 7.03
C GLU A 152 -12.11 -6.96 6.79
N PRO A 153 -12.95 -7.56 5.93
CA PRO A 153 -13.04 -9.00 5.78
C PRO A 153 -11.72 -9.74 5.57
N TRP A 154 -10.80 -9.22 4.74
CA TRP A 154 -9.53 -9.92 4.50
C TRP A 154 -8.63 -9.90 5.73
N LEU A 155 -8.57 -8.77 6.44
CA LEU A 155 -7.82 -8.69 7.69
C LEU A 155 -8.45 -9.57 8.78
N ARG A 156 -9.77 -9.51 8.93
CA ARG A 156 -10.51 -10.32 9.91
C ARG A 156 -10.35 -11.82 9.67
N GLU A 157 -10.34 -12.26 8.41
CA GLU A 157 -10.32 -13.69 8.05
C GLU A 157 -8.91 -14.25 7.89
N TYR A 158 -7.94 -13.44 7.48
CA TYR A 158 -6.61 -13.93 7.12
C TYR A 158 -5.45 -13.33 7.92
N ALA A 159 -5.61 -12.21 8.63
CA ALA A 159 -4.48 -11.57 9.32
C ALA A 159 -4.20 -12.10 10.74
N ASP A 160 -2.92 -12.18 11.08
CA ASP A 160 -2.39 -12.36 12.44
C ASP A 160 -1.92 -11.00 12.97
N PHE A 161 -2.81 -10.28 13.67
CA PHE A 161 -2.50 -8.96 14.23
C PHE A 161 -1.40 -8.96 15.30
N SER A 162 -0.99 -10.13 15.83
CA SER A 162 0.16 -10.22 16.73
C SER A 162 1.50 -10.09 16.00
N LYS A 163 1.50 -10.17 14.66
CA LYS A 163 2.68 -10.10 13.80
C LYS A 163 2.53 -9.00 12.76
N CYS A 164 2.69 -7.76 13.21
CA CYS A 164 2.65 -6.58 12.35
C CYS A 164 4.04 -5.96 12.21
N TYR A 165 4.50 -5.79 10.98
CA TYR A 165 5.81 -5.22 10.66
C TYR A 165 5.65 -3.99 9.78
N LEU A 166 6.38 -2.91 10.10
CA LEU A 166 6.46 -1.72 9.26
C LEU A 166 7.63 -1.87 8.28
N LEU A 167 7.37 -1.67 6.99
CA LEU A 167 8.40 -1.62 5.96
C LEU A 167 8.33 -0.29 5.23
N ARG A 168 9.48 0.39 5.16
CA ARG A 168 9.68 1.55 4.30
C ARG A 168 10.91 1.31 3.45
N ARG A 169 10.75 1.46 2.13
CA ARG A 169 11.88 1.47 1.21
C ARG A 169 12.40 2.90 1.12
N VAL A 170 13.63 3.10 1.58
CA VAL A 170 14.37 4.37 1.47
C VAL A 170 14.97 4.54 0.09
#